data_AF-A0A2N2PRV0-F1
#
_entry.id   AF-A0A2N2PRV0-F1
#
_cell.length_a   1.000
_cell.length_b   1.000
_cell.length_c   1.000
_cell.angle_alpha   90.00
_cell.angle_beta   90.00
_cell.angle_gamma   90.00
#
_symmetry.space_group_name_H-M   'P 1'
#
loop_
_entity.id
_entity.type
_entity.pdbx_description
1 polymer ?
#
loop_
_entity_poly.entity_id
_entity_poly.type
_entity_poly.pdbx_seq_one_letter_code
_entity_poly.pdbx_strand_id
1 'polypeptide(L)'
;MDEALCELEALYDELDIEEDEAGELPVLGSLLEQQDLPDWQKQAVLEADAVERGYGTRFIAVPQMDSHEAYRDMEDFIATVRNDHIREVLDVAIMGRGAFRRFKDVLLSYPRERERWFAFRDARMAKRVCEWLADHDIEPISGTGEKP
;
A
#
# COMPACT_ATOMS: atom_id res chain seq x y z
N MET A 1 14.08 -8.10 -7.01
CA MET A 1 15.09 -7.08 -6.72
C MET A 1 15.70 -6.69 -8.05
N ASP A 2 15.52 -5.50 -8.59
CA ASP A 2 14.67 -4.39 -8.20
C ASP A 2 14.76 -3.42 -9.38
N GLU A 3 14.27 -3.83 -10.56
CA GLU A 3 14.48 -3.10 -11.82
C GLU A 3 13.96 -1.66 -11.71
N ALA A 4 12.83 -1.50 -11.00
CA ALA A 4 12.26 -0.21 -10.66
C ALA A 4 13.11 0.61 -9.67
N LEU A 5 13.88 -0.03 -8.78
CA LEU A 5 14.76 0.66 -7.83
C LEU A 5 16.07 1.08 -8.52
N CYS A 6 16.61 0.27 -9.43
CA CYS A 6 17.75 0.64 -10.28
C CYS A 6 17.39 1.79 -11.24
N GLU A 7 16.18 1.79 -11.81
CA GLU A 7 15.71 2.90 -12.64
C GLU A 7 15.54 4.19 -11.82
N LEU A 8 15.08 4.08 -10.57
CA LEU A 8 14.97 5.22 -9.67
C LEU A 8 16.36 5.76 -9.30
N GLU A 9 17.29 4.89 -8.91
CA GLU A 9 18.66 5.23 -8.50
C GLU A 9 19.44 5.90 -9.64
N ALA A 10 19.28 5.44 -10.89
CA ALA A 10 19.88 6.06 -12.06
C ALA A 10 19.34 7.48 -12.36
N LEU A 11 18.04 7.72 -12.08
CA LEU A 11 17.42 9.03 -12.23
C LEU A 11 17.96 10.06 -11.21
N TYR A 12 18.29 9.62 -9.99
CA TYR A 12 18.88 10.49 -8.97
C TYR A 12 20.34 10.85 -9.28
N ASP A 13 21.13 9.92 -9.82
CA ASP A 13 22.52 10.17 -10.25
C ASP A 13 22.61 11.12 -11.46
N GLU A 14 21.66 11.06 -12.40
CA GLU A 14 21.67 11.90 -13.61
C GLU A 14 21.27 13.36 -13.33
N LEU A 15 20.63 13.64 -12.19
CA LEU A 15 20.16 14.98 -11.81
C LEU A 15 21.20 15.85 -11.09
N ASP A 16 22.44 15.37 -10.90
CA ASP A 16 23.56 16.11 -10.27
C ASP A 16 23.12 16.86 -9.00
N ILE A 17 22.30 16.20 -8.17
CA ILE A 17 21.86 16.74 -6.89
C ILE A 17 23.04 16.62 -5.92
N GLU A 18 23.95 17.60 -5.95
CA GLU A 18 24.87 17.78 -4.82
C GLU A 18 24.01 18.16 -3.60
N GLU A 19 24.03 17.31 -2.57
CA GLU A 19 23.65 17.73 -1.21
C GLU A 19 24.60 18.87 -0.81
N ASP A 20 24.24 20.12 -1.12
CA ASP A 20 25.02 21.27 -0.67
C ASP A 20 25.02 21.31 0.86
N GLU A 21 26.17 21.65 1.45
CA GLU A 21 26.46 21.66 2.90
C GLU A 21 25.55 22.61 3.71
N ALA A 22 24.60 23.29 3.06
CA ALA A 22 23.57 24.11 3.69
C ALA A 22 22.23 23.38 3.93
N GLY A 23 21.97 22.20 3.34
CA GLY A 23 20.73 21.44 3.56
C GLY A 23 19.42 22.16 3.15
N GLU A 24 19.51 23.35 2.55
CA GLU A 24 18.39 24.08 1.97
C GLU A 24 18.42 23.90 0.46
N LEU A 25 17.84 22.78 -0.01
CA LEU A 25 17.39 22.67 -1.39
C LEU A 25 16.58 23.94 -1.73
N PRO A 26 16.77 24.56 -2.91
CA PRO A 26 15.88 25.61 -3.38
C PRO A 26 14.44 25.18 -3.14
N VAL A 27 13.60 26.05 -2.57
CA VAL A 27 12.18 25.75 -2.35
C VAL A 27 11.64 25.18 -3.66
N LEU A 28 11.26 23.91 -3.67
CA LEU A 28 11.00 23.14 -4.90
C LEU A 28 10.00 23.85 -5.83
N GLY A 29 9.13 24.69 -5.26
CA GLY A 29 8.26 25.62 -6.00
C GLY A 29 8.98 26.56 -6.97
N SER A 30 10.10 27.16 -6.59
CA SER A 30 10.85 28.07 -7.47
C SER A 30 11.58 27.36 -8.62
N LEU A 31 11.88 26.07 -8.46
CA LEU A 31 12.44 25.24 -9.53
C LEU A 31 11.35 24.82 -10.53
N LEU A 32 10.16 24.47 -10.01
CA LEU A 32 9.01 24.06 -10.82
C LEU A 32 8.41 25.20 -11.65
N GLU A 33 8.51 26.45 -11.20
CA GLU A 33 8.08 27.62 -11.99
C GLU A 33 8.82 27.76 -13.33
N GLN A 34 10.07 27.31 -13.38
CA GLN A 34 10.93 27.38 -14.58
C GLN A 34 10.73 26.16 -15.51
N GLN A 35 10.03 25.13 -15.04
CA GLN A 35 9.72 23.93 -15.81
C GLN A 35 8.37 24.06 -16.52
N ASP A 36 8.33 23.67 -17.80
CA ASP A 36 7.09 23.61 -18.61
C ASP A 36 6.29 22.33 -18.29
N LEU A 37 5.88 22.21 -17.03
CA LEU A 37 5.03 21.11 -16.54
C LEU A 37 3.59 21.60 -16.35
N PRO A 38 2.58 20.75 -16.59
CA PRO A 38 1.20 21.04 -16.20
C PRO A 38 1.05 21.25 -14.69
N ASP A 39 0.08 22.07 -14.28
CA ASP A 39 -0.14 22.41 -12.86
C ASP A 39 -0.39 21.20 -11.97
N TRP A 40 -1.10 20.18 -12.45
CA TRP A 40 -1.35 18.95 -11.67
C TRP A 40 -0.05 18.20 -11.35
N GLN A 41 0.93 18.27 -12.24
CA GLN A 41 2.23 17.62 -12.06
C GLN A 41 3.10 18.44 -11.12
N LYS A 42 3.10 19.77 -11.25
CA LYS A 42 3.77 20.67 -10.29
C LYS A 42 3.22 20.50 -8.88
N GLN A 43 1.88 20.41 -8.76
CA GLN A 43 1.20 20.18 -7.49
C GLN A 43 1.60 18.84 -6.87
N ALA A 44 1.64 17.75 -7.65
CA ALA A 44 2.07 16.45 -7.16
C ALA A 44 3.51 16.45 -6.62
N VAL A 45 4.43 17.17 -7.30
CA VAL A 45 5.82 17.29 -6.85
C VAL A 45 5.91 18.09 -5.54
N LEU A 46 5.17 19.20 -5.42
CA LEU A 46 5.12 19.99 -4.19
C LEU A 46 4.56 19.21 -3.00
N GLU A 47 3.53 18.39 -3.24
CA GLU A 47 2.96 17.53 -2.20
C GLU A 47 3.94 16.45 -1.74
N ALA A 48 4.67 15.82 -2.68
CA ALA A 48 5.70 14.84 -2.36
C ALA A 48 6.85 15.46 -1.55
N ASP A 49 7.34 16.65 -1.93
CA ASP A 49 8.36 17.39 -1.18
C ASP A 49 7.89 17.75 0.23
N ALA A 50 6.64 18.19 0.38
CA ALA A 50 6.05 18.48 1.68
C ALA A 50 5.95 17.22 2.57
N VAL A 51 5.64 16.06 1.99
CA VAL A 51 5.63 14.77 2.69
C VAL A 51 7.03 14.38 3.13
N GLU A 52 8.03 14.48 2.25
CA GLU A 52 9.42 14.12 2.54
C GLU A 52 9.99 15.00 3.66
N ARG A 53 9.85 16.33 3.55
CA ARG A 53 10.30 17.27 4.59
C ARG A 53 9.58 17.08 5.92
N GLY A 54 8.33 16.63 5.88
CA GLY A 54 7.53 16.33 7.06
C GLY A 54 7.62 14.88 7.53
N TYR A 55 8.41 14.03 6.88
CA TYR A 55 8.51 12.62 7.21
C TYR A 55 9.18 12.42 8.57
N GLY A 56 8.61 11.55 9.40
CA GLY A 56 9.08 11.31 10.78
C GLY A 56 8.69 12.40 11.79
N THR A 57 8.07 13.50 11.36
CA THR A 57 7.54 14.54 12.26
C THR A 57 6.03 14.69 12.15
N ARG A 58 5.53 14.98 10.95
CA ARG A 58 4.10 15.15 10.64
C ARG A 58 3.52 13.98 9.85
N PHE A 59 4.34 13.31 9.05
CA PHE A 59 3.94 12.19 8.22
C PHE A 59 4.67 10.92 8.63
N ILE A 60 3.96 9.80 8.59
CA ILE A 60 4.52 8.46 8.82
C ILE A 60 4.06 7.54 7.70
N ALA A 61 4.91 6.60 7.30
CA ALA A 61 4.59 5.66 6.24
C ALA A 61 3.57 4.61 6.71
N VAL A 62 2.51 4.40 5.92
CA VAL A 62 1.58 3.31 6.16
C VAL A 62 2.28 1.97 5.87
N PRO A 63 2.21 0.99 6.79
CA PRO A 63 2.86 -0.29 6.61
C PRO A 63 2.32 -1.00 5.37
N GLN A 64 3.23 -1.49 4.53
CA GLN A 64 2.86 -2.36 3.42
C GLN A 64 2.65 -3.76 3.95
N MET A 65 1.52 -4.37 3.58
CA MET A 65 1.26 -5.76 3.93
C MET A 65 2.23 -6.66 3.16
N ASP A 66 2.98 -7.47 3.89
CA ASP A 66 3.91 -8.40 3.24
C ASP A 66 3.16 -9.60 2.60
N SER A 67 3.83 -10.27 1.66
CA SER A 67 3.23 -11.42 0.97
C SER A 67 2.98 -12.62 1.90
N HIS A 68 3.66 -12.72 3.03
CA HIS A 68 3.50 -13.80 4.00
C HIS A 68 2.24 -13.60 4.86
N GLU A 69 1.96 -12.38 5.31
CA GLU A 69 0.72 -11.99 5.97
C GLU A 69 -0.47 -12.20 5.05
N ALA A 70 -0.34 -11.80 3.78
CA ALA A 70 -1.41 -11.98 2.81
C ALA A 70 -1.69 -13.47 2.56
N TYR A 71 -0.65 -14.32 2.57
CA TYR A 71 -0.79 -15.77 2.49
C TYR A 71 -1.45 -16.36 3.74
N ARG A 72 -1.03 -15.93 4.93
CA ARG A 72 -1.65 -16.34 6.22
C ARG A 72 -3.12 -16.00 6.29
N ASP A 73 -3.53 -14.85 5.77
CA ASP A 73 -4.95 -14.50 5.68
C ASP A 73 -5.74 -15.48 4.81
N MET A 74 -5.14 -15.98 3.72
CA MET A 74 -5.78 -17.01 2.88
C MET A 74 -5.92 -18.33 3.63
N GLU A 75 -4.86 -18.79 4.33
CA GLU A 75 -4.90 -20.01 5.15
C GLU A 75 -5.98 -19.91 6.24
N ASP A 76 -5.99 -18.79 6.97
CA ASP A 76 -6.97 -18.55 8.03
C ASP A 76 -8.39 -18.47 7.48
N PHE A 77 -8.59 -17.86 6.32
CA PHE A 77 -9.90 -17.83 5.67
C PHE A 77 -10.37 -19.23 5.30
N ILE A 78 -9.51 -20.05 4.69
CA ILE A 78 -9.83 -21.42 4.27
C ILE A 78 -10.27 -22.26 5.48
N ALA A 79 -9.60 -22.09 6.63
CA ALA A 79 -10.00 -22.74 7.88
C ALA A 79 -11.43 -22.35 8.35
N THR A 80 -11.95 -21.19 7.94
CA THR A 80 -13.33 -20.76 8.24
C THR A 80 -14.38 -21.24 7.22
N VAL A 81 -13.98 -21.84 6.11
CA VAL A 81 -14.91 -22.32 5.06
C VAL A 81 -15.60 -23.59 5.56
N ARG A 82 -16.94 -23.59 5.63
CA ARG A 82 -17.72 -24.72 6.15
C ARG A 82 -17.94 -25.85 5.15
N ASN A 83 -17.89 -25.54 3.86
CA ASN A 83 -18.07 -26.53 2.81
C ASN A 83 -16.73 -27.22 2.54
N ASP A 84 -16.66 -28.52 2.87
CA ASP A 84 -15.44 -29.31 2.75
C ASP A 84 -14.89 -29.36 1.32
N HIS A 85 -15.77 -29.40 0.31
CA HIS A 85 -15.35 -29.38 -1.09
C HIS A 85 -14.68 -28.07 -1.47
N ILE A 86 -15.26 -26.93 -1.08
CA ILE A 86 -14.67 -25.61 -1.39
C ILE A 86 -13.37 -25.44 -0.62
N ARG A 87 -13.32 -25.89 0.64
CA ARG A 87 -12.11 -25.86 1.47
C ARG A 87 -10.97 -26.62 0.78
N GLU A 88 -11.20 -27.87 0.38
CA GLU A 88 -10.18 -28.71 -0.27
C GLU A 88 -9.68 -28.09 -1.58
N VAL A 89 -10.57 -27.54 -2.40
CA VAL A 89 -10.19 -26.88 -3.66
C VAL A 89 -9.33 -25.63 -3.38
N LEU A 90 -9.66 -24.85 -2.35
CA LEU A 90 -8.88 -23.68 -1.95
C LEU A 90 -7.52 -24.06 -1.35
N ASP A 91 -7.46 -25.10 -0.52
CA ASP A 91 -6.20 -25.64 0.03
C ASP A 91 -5.23 -26.01 -1.09
N VAL A 92 -5.73 -26.69 -2.13
CA VAL A 92 -4.92 -27.02 -3.32
C VAL A 92 -4.53 -25.77 -4.11
N ALA A 93 -5.43 -24.79 -4.21
CA ALA A 93 -5.19 -23.55 -4.94
C ALA A 93 -4.06 -22.71 -4.34
N ILE A 94 -3.88 -22.73 -3.02
CA ILE A 94 -2.84 -21.93 -2.34
C ILE A 94 -1.46 -22.59 -2.32
N MET A 95 -1.34 -23.87 -2.72
CA MET A 95 -0.05 -24.55 -2.74
C MET A 95 0.83 -24.12 -3.91
N GLY A 96 2.02 -23.58 -3.66
CA GLY A 96 3.06 -23.33 -4.69
C GLY A 96 2.93 -21.99 -5.43
N ARG A 97 3.67 -21.85 -6.54
CA ARG A 97 3.74 -20.58 -7.30
C ARG A 97 2.39 -20.16 -7.85
N GLY A 98 2.04 -18.88 -7.72
CA GLY A 98 0.76 -18.33 -8.20
C GLY A 98 -0.45 -18.64 -7.31
N ALA A 99 -0.22 -18.96 -6.03
CA ALA A 99 -1.26 -19.19 -5.02
C ALA A 99 -2.36 -18.11 -5.02
N PHE A 100 -1.97 -16.84 -4.97
CA PHE A 100 -2.90 -15.70 -4.96
C PHE A 100 -3.84 -15.66 -6.17
N ARG A 101 -3.30 -15.98 -7.37
CA ARG A 101 -4.11 -15.99 -8.60
C ARG A 101 -5.11 -17.14 -8.56
N ARG A 102 -4.61 -18.37 -8.32
CA ARG A 102 -5.45 -19.57 -8.27
C ARG A 102 -6.54 -19.50 -7.20
N PHE A 103 -6.22 -18.98 -6.03
CA PHE A 103 -7.20 -18.75 -4.97
C PHE A 103 -8.33 -17.81 -5.43
N LYS A 104 -7.98 -16.68 -6.05
CA LYS A 104 -8.97 -15.75 -6.61
C LYS A 104 -9.80 -16.42 -7.72
N ASP A 105 -9.16 -17.20 -8.58
CA ASP A 105 -9.83 -17.92 -9.68
C ASP A 105 -10.87 -18.91 -9.14
N VAL A 106 -10.54 -19.65 -8.07
CA VAL A 106 -11.50 -20.53 -7.39
C VAL A 106 -12.67 -19.73 -6.83
N LEU A 107 -12.41 -18.60 -6.18
CA LEU A 107 -13.47 -17.74 -5.62
C LEU A 107 -14.40 -17.16 -6.71
N LEU A 108 -13.97 -17.01 -7.96
CA LEU A 108 -14.85 -16.58 -9.05
C LEU A 108 -15.98 -17.58 -9.30
N SER A 109 -15.75 -18.87 -9.04
CA SER A 109 -16.77 -19.92 -9.17
C SER A 109 -17.71 -20.00 -7.95
N TYR A 110 -17.36 -19.33 -6.84
CA TYR A 110 -18.13 -19.37 -5.59
C TYR A 110 -18.42 -17.95 -5.08
N PRO A 111 -19.41 -17.23 -5.66
CA PRO A 111 -19.69 -15.82 -5.32
C PRO A 111 -19.92 -15.55 -3.83
N ARG A 112 -20.60 -16.46 -3.12
CA ARG A 112 -20.84 -16.32 -1.67
C ARG A 112 -19.55 -16.40 -0.85
N GLU A 113 -18.65 -17.32 -1.19
CA GLU A 113 -17.36 -17.44 -0.50
C GLU A 113 -16.43 -16.29 -0.89
N ARG A 114 -16.54 -15.77 -2.12
CA ARG A 114 -15.84 -14.56 -2.55
C ARG A 114 -16.23 -13.33 -1.73
N GLU A 115 -17.53 -13.13 -1.50
CA GLU A 115 -18.01 -12.04 -0.64
C GLU A 115 -17.52 -12.20 0.80
N ARG A 116 -17.58 -13.43 1.34
CA ARG A 116 -17.03 -13.74 2.66
C ARG A 116 -15.53 -13.46 2.76
N TRP A 117 -14.76 -13.79 1.72
CA TRP A 117 -13.34 -13.50 1.66
C TRP A 117 -13.06 -12.00 1.73
N PHE A 118 -13.79 -11.18 0.95
CA PHE A 118 -13.61 -9.74 1.00
C PHE A 118 -13.94 -9.17 2.38
N ALA A 119 -15.07 -9.56 2.97
CA ALA A 119 -15.43 -9.13 4.31
C ALA A 119 -14.39 -9.55 5.36
N PHE A 120 -13.87 -10.77 5.27
CA PHE A 120 -12.82 -11.28 6.16
C PHE A 120 -11.52 -10.49 6.04
N ARG A 121 -11.05 -10.28 4.82
CA ARG A 121 -9.82 -9.53 4.52
C ARG A 121 -9.94 -8.08 4.96
N ASP A 122 -11.06 -7.43 4.67
CA ASP A 122 -11.27 -6.03 5.00
C ASP A 122 -11.38 -5.82 6.51
N ALA A 123 -12.02 -6.75 7.24
CA ALA A 123 -12.03 -6.72 8.71
C ALA A 123 -10.64 -6.88 9.32
N ARG A 124 -9.80 -7.77 8.77
CA ARG A 124 -8.40 -7.91 9.23
C ARG A 124 -7.55 -6.70 8.89
N MET A 125 -7.71 -6.15 7.68
CA MET A 125 -7.01 -4.94 7.28
C MET A 125 -7.38 -3.77 8.19
N ALA A 126 -8.67 -3.55 8.44
CA ALA A 126 -9.13 -2.52 9.37
C ALA A 126 -8.54 -2.71 10.77
N LYS A 127 -8.52 -3.95 11.27
CA LYS A 127 -7.89 -4.26 12.56
C LYS A 127 -6.41 -3.90 12.57
N ARG A 128 -5.63 -4.30 11.57
CA ARG A 128 -4.19 -3.98 11.46
C ARG A 128 -3.94 -2.48 11.39
N VAL A 129 -4.74 -1.75 10.61
CA VAL A 129 -4.63 -0.29 10.51
C VAL A 129 -4.94 0.35 11.85
N CYS A 130 -5.99 -0.09 12.57
CA CYS A 130 -6.28 0.44 13.90
C CYS A 130 -5.19 0.13 14.92
N GLU A 131 -4.64 -1.09 14.91
CA GLU A 131 -3.51 -1.48 15.78
C GLU A 131 -2.28 -0.62 15.47
N TRP A 132 -1.94 -0.45 14.19
CA TRP A 132 -0.83 0.39 13.78
C TRP A 132 -1.04 1.88 14.15
N LEU A 133 -2.24 2.42 13.96
CA LEU A 133 -2.55 3.79 14.38
C LEU A 133 -2.39 3.95 15.90
N ALA A 134 -2.85 2.97 16.68
CA ALA A 134 -2.69 2.97 18.14
C ALA A 134 -1.23 2.88 18.57
N ASP A 135 -0.40 2.07 17.90
CA ASP A 135 1.05 1.96 18.16
C ASP A 135 1.80 3.28 17.90
N HIS A 136 1.22 4.17 17.09
CA HIS A 136 1.74 5.51 16.79
C HIS A 136 1.03 6.63 17.56
N ASP A 137 0.17 6.31 18.54
CA ASP A 137 -0.64 7.26 19.31
C ASP A 137 -1.53 8.16 18.41
N ILE A 138 -1.98 7.65 17.26
CA ILE A 138 -2.83 8.37 16.32
C ILE A 138 -4.29 7.96 16.52
N GLU A 139 -5.13 8.93 16.87
CA GLU A 139 -6.57 8.72 16.94
C GLU A 139 -7.22 8.79 15.56
N PRO A 140 -7.95 7.74 15.12
CA PRO A 140 -8.68 7.78 13.87
C PRO A 140 -9.81 8.82 13.94
N ILE A 141 -9.76 9.81 13.06
CA ILE A 141 -10.91 10.68 12.85
C ILE A 141 -12.02 9.87 12.17
N SER A 142 -13.01 9.44 12.95
CA SER A 142 -14.22 8.81 12.42
C SER A 142 -15.01 9.88 11.67
N GLY A 143 -14.70 10.06 10.39
CA GLY A 143 -15.49 10.88 9.49
C GLY A 143 -16.92 10.34 9.51
N THR A 144 -17.83 11.08 10.14
CA THR A 144 -19.25 10.90 9.87
C THR A 144 -19.39 11.16 8.38
N GLY A 145 -19.70 10.12 7.62
CA GLY A 145 -19.68 10.15 6.15
C GLY A 145 -20.70 11.14 5.62
N GLU A 146 -20.30 12.40 5.51
CA GLU A 146 -20.90 13.36 4.60
C GLU A 146 -19.86 13.63 3.52
N LYS A 147 -19.93 12.79 2.50
CA LYS A 147 -19.22 13.01 1.24
C LYS A 147 -19.97 14.14 0.52
N PRO A 148 -19.32 15.26 0.14
CA PRO A 148 -19.95 16.31 -0.65
C PRO A 148 -20.31 15.83 -2.06
#